data_AF-A0A1X0B8D1-F1
#
_entry.id   AF-A0A1X0B8D1-F1
#
_cell.length_a   1.000
_cell.length_b   1.000
_cell.length_c   1.000
_cell.angle_alpha   90.00
_cell.angle_beta   90.00
_cell.angle_gamma   90.00
#
_symmetry.space_group_name_H-M   'P 1'
#
loop_
_entity.id
_entity.type
_entity.pdbx_description
1 polymer ?
#
loop_
_entity_poly.entity_id
_entity_poly.type
_entity_poly.pdbx_seq_one_letter_code
_entity_poly.pdbx_strand_id
1 'polypeptide(L)'
;MLGMPTYASDGTELTDTVVPAASPVVEQDVAVVVDPEPEVVVEPEPLPSELHAVDEATVHDAEVVVVDDEPAADGKWVHQSEWNYDWLNYNGDMLAFRVPHQNALTALFQAGQQCSPEFQADLTVKFVKRHISQESIERVLERMSDPDDEAYTSVVGGVWGDLLKRIAEIGGKRAVKDAEALLAVQSGKAKA
;
A
#
# COMPACT_ATOMS: atom_id res chain seq x y z
N MET A 1 -20.27 -22.24 15.98
CA MET A 1 -19.90 -20.94 15.41
C MET A 1 -20.33 -19.88 16.41
N LEU A 2 -19.40 -19.21 17.07
CA LEU A 2 -19.73 -18.05 17.90
C LEU A 2 -19.83 -16.85 16.95
N GLY A 3 -20.99 -16.19 16.89
CA GLY A 3 -21.19 -15.00 16.08
C GLY A 3 -20.24 -13.89 16.54
N MET A 4 -19.62 -13.18 15.60
CA MET A 4 -18.88 -11.96 15.93
C MET A 4 -19.89 -10.89 16.34
N PRO A 5 -19.67 -10.15 17.45
CA PRO A 5 -20.57 -9.09 17.86
C PRO A 5 -20.63 -8.01 16.76
N THR A 6 -21.84 -7.62 16.40
CA THR A 6 -22.09 -6.52 15.46
C THR A 6 -22.42 -5.27 16.26
N TYR A 7 -21.90 -4.13 15.84
CA TYR A 7 -22.13 -2.84 16.50
C TYR A 7 -22.75 -1.87 15.50
N ALA A 8 -23.66 -1.02 15.99
CA ALA A 8 -24.16 0.14 15.26
C ALA A 8 -23.04 1.20 15.11
N SER A 9 -23.27 2.18 14.24
CA SER A 9 -22.30 3.27 13.99
C SER A 9 -21.96 4.10 15.24
N ASP A 10 -22.81 4.08 16.26
CA ASP A 10 -22.61 4.73 17.56
C ASP A 10 -21.85 3.85 18.58
N GLY A 11 -21.43 2.65 18.19
CA GLY A 11 -20.71 1.70 19.04
C GLY A 11 -21.60 0.83 19.92
N THR A 12 -22.92 0.91 19.81
CA THR A 12 -23.85 0.07 20.57
C THR A 12 -23.92 -1.34 19.97
N GLU A 13 -23.85 -2.37 20.81
CA GLU A 13 -23.98 -3.76 20.35
C GLU A 13 -25.39 -4.02 19.83
N LEU A 14 -25.49 -4.43 18.56
CA LEU A 14 -26.73 -4.83 17.94
C LEU A 14 -27.06 -6.24 18.40
N THR A 15 -27.77 -6.33 19.52
CA THR A 15 -28.42 -7.59 19.89
C THR A 15 -29.52 -7.87 18.86
N ASP A 16 -29.46 -9.02 18.22
CA ASP A 16 -30.42 -9.49 17.22
C ASP A 16 -31.76 -9.82 17.91
N THR A 17 -32.42 -8.79 18.44
CA THR A 17 -33.73 -8.89 19.10
C THR A 17 -34.76 -8.42 18.10
N VAL A 18 -35.20 -9.35 17.25
CA VAL A 18 -36.38 -9.15 16.41
C VAL A 18 -37.61 -9.02 17.31
N VAL A 19 -38.05 -7.79 17.57
CA VAL A 19 -39.42 -7.49 18.00
C VAL A 19 -39.93 -6.30 17.16
N PRO A 20 -40.86 -6.51 16.22
CA PRO A 20 -41.46 -5.40 15.49
C PRO A 20 -42.51 -4.76 16.41
N ALA A 21 -42.26 -3.54 16.86
CA ALA A 21 -43.24 -2.76 17.61
C ALA A 21 -43.32 -1.33 17.05
N ALA A 22 -44.35 -1.16 16.21
CA ALA A 22 -45.22 -0.01 16.03
C ALA A 22 -44.62 1.41 16.14
N SER A 23 -44.61 2.10 15.01
CA SER A 23 -44.48 3.55 14.90
C SER A 23 -45.56 4.29 15.71
N PRO A 24 -45.22 5.36 16.45
CA PRO A 24 -46.17 6.43 16.71
C PRO A 24 -45.94 7.60 15.74
N VAL A 25 -47.03 7.94 15.05
CA VAL A 25 -47.26 9.19 14.32
C VAL A 25 -47.20 10.37 15.30
N VAL A 26 -46.45 11.42 14.97
CA VAL A 26 -46.63 12.77 15.54
C VAL A 26 -46.53 13.80 14.41
N GLU A 27 -47.68 14.38 14.07
CA GLU A 27 -47.82 15.64 13.33
C GLU A 27 -47.42 16.82 14.23
N GLN A 28 -46.72 17.83 13.70
CA GLN A 28 -46.92 19.22 14.11
C GLN A 28 -46.45 20.26 13.07
N ASP A 29 -47.25 21.34 13.06
CA ASP A 29 -47.44 22.44 12.12
C ASP A 29 -46.33 23.55 12.13
N VAL A 30 -46.00 24.02 10.92
CA VAL A 30 -45.81 25.41 10.41
C VAL A 30 -45.24 26.54 11.31
N ALA A 31 -44.16 27.19 10.84
CA ALA A 31 -44.10 28.66 10.63
C ALA A 31 -42.82 29.13 9.89
N VAL A 32 -43.00 29.99 8.89
CA VAL A 32 -42.02 30.67 8.01
C VAL A 32 -41.64 32.03 8.59
N VAL A 33 -40.37 32.44 8.60
CA VAL A 33 -39.93 33.84 8.34
C VAL A 33 -38.50 33.89 7.75
N VAL A 34 -38.42 34.67 6.67
CA VAL A 34 -37.34 35.19 5.81
C VAL A 34 -36.15 35.83 6.55
N ASP A 35 -34.91 35.64 6.08
CA ASP A 35 -33.94 36.68 5.61
C ASP A 35 -32.53 36.07 5.33
N PRO A 36 -31.94 36.22 4.13
CA PRO A 36 -30.51 35.99 3.94
C PRO A 36 -29.71 37.26 3.56
N GLU A 37 -28.51 37.31 4.15
CA GLU A 37 -27.30 38.09 3.82
C GLU A 37 -27.10 39.46 4.50
N PRO A 38 -25.88 39.68 5.02
CA PRO A 38 -24.90 40.33 4.16
C PRO A 38 -23.54 39.62 4.06
N GLU A 39 -22.99 39.69 2.85
CA GLU A 39 -21.60 39.45 2.47
C GLU A 39 -20.62 40.10 3.46
N VAL A 40 -19.63 39.33 3.93
CA VAL A 40 -18.40 39.88 4.50
C VAL A 40 -17.26 39.52 3.55
N VAL A 41 -16.87 40.54 2.79
CA VAL A 41 -15.65 40.60 1.99
C VAL A 41 -14.45 40.38 2.91
N VAL A 42 -13.78 39.24 2.78
CA VAL A 42 -12.49 39.01 3.43
C VAL A 42 -11.42 39.67 2.57
N GLU A 43 -10.93 40.80 3.05
CA GLU A 43 -9.76 41.50 2.55
C GLU A 43 -8.50 40.64 2.75
N PRO A 44 -7.63 40.45 1.73
CA PRO A 44 -6.42 39.64 1.90
C PRO A 44 -5.33 40.40 2.66
N GLU A 45 -4.93 39.87 3.82
CA GLU A 45 -3.78 40.35 4.59
C GLU A 45 -2.46 40.23 3.80
N PRO A 46 -1.55 41.22 3.88
CA PRO A 46 -0.28 41.20 3.17
C PRO A 46 0.75 40.29 3.87
N LEU A 47 1.43 39.46 3.06
CA LEU A 47 2.57 38.63 3.47
C LEU A 47 3.74 39.49 4.00
N PRO A 48 4.35 39.14 5.15
CA PRO A 48 5.62 39.74 5.54
C PRO A 48 6.75 39.18 4.66
N SER A 49 7.32 40.07 3.85
CA SER A 49 8.65 39.91 3.27
C SER A 49 9.68 40.19 4.36
N GLU A 50 10.35 39.16 4.87
CA GLU A 50 11.62 39.32 5.56
C GLU A 50 12.69 38.49 4.86
N LEU A 51 13.53 39.23 4.11
CA LEU A 51 14.89 38.82 3.77
C LEU A 51 15.62 38.38 5.04
N HIS A 52 16.07 37.14 5.09
CA HIS A 52 17.19 36.75 5.94
C HIS A 52 18.34 36.26 5.08
N ALA A 53 19.37 37.11 5.09
CA ALA A 53 20.78 36.88 4.88
C ALA A 53 21.24 35.53 4.32
N VAL A 54 21.82 35.61 3.13
CA VAL A 54 22.93 34.78 2.66
C VAL A 54 23.98 34.64 3.78
N ASP A 55 24.12 33.43 4.30
CA ASP A 55 25.24 33.02 5.15
C ASP A 55 26.29 32.29 4.31
N GLU A 56 27.51 32.38 4.80
CA GLU A 56 28.78 32.35 4.09
C GLU A 56 29.12 30.98 3.49
N ALA A 57 29.78 31.06 2.33
CA ALA A 57 30.33 29.93 1.62
C ALA A 57 31.39 29.21 2.47
N THR A 58 31.06 27.99 2.90
CA THR A 58 32.07 26.96 3.19
C THR A 58 32.06 25.99 2.03
N VAL A 59 32.85 26.30 0.99
CA VAL A 59 33.13 25.38 -0.11
C VAL A 59 34.06 24.32 0.46
N HIS A 60 33.50 23.18 0.86
CA HIS A 60 34.29 21.96 0.96
C HIS A 60 34.63 21.54 -0.47
N ASP A 61 35.90 21.71 -0.84
CA ASP A 61 36.53 21.15 -2.02
C ASP A 61 36.42 19.61 -1.92
N ALA A 62 35.28 19.08 -2.36
CA ALA A 62 35.11 17.67 -2.57
C ALA A 62 35.84 17.35 -3.88
N GLU A 63 37.07 16.89 -3.75
CA GLU A 63 37.81 16.23 -4.81
C GLU A 63 36.93 15.10 -5.37
N VAL A 64 36.28 15.37 -6.51
CA VAL A 64 35.57 14.36 -7.29
C VAL A 64 36.65 13.47 -7.90
N VAL A 65 37.02 12.43 -7.16
CA VAL A 65 37.72 11.29 -7.73
C VAL A 65 36.72 10.63 -8.68
N VAL A 66 36.83 10.97 -9.97
CA VAL A 66 36.23 10.18 -11.04
C VAL A 66 36.98 8.85 -11.01
N VAL A 67 36.47 7.92 -10.22
CA VAL A 67 36.79 6.51 -10.39
C VAL A 67 36.17 6.15 -11.73
N ASP A 68 37.03 5.90 -12.72
CA ASP A 68 36.68 5.18 -13.94
C ASP A 68 36.18 3.79 -13.49
N ASP A 69 34.89 3.72 -13.16
CA ASP A 69 34.23 2.47 -12.83
C ASP A 69 33.96 1.79 -14.18
N GLU A 70 34.91 0.94 -14.59
CA GLU A 70 34.62 -0.14 -15.53
C GLU A 70 33.30 -0.80 -15.06
N PRO A 71 32.31 -1.03 -15.94
CA PRO A 71 31.03 -1.59 -15.51
C PRO A 71 31.31 -2.91 -14.81
N ALA A 72 31.11 -2.92 -13.49
CA ALA A 72 31.28 -4.12 -12.69
C ALA A 72 30.40 -5.20 -13.30
N ALA A 73 31.05 -6.24 -13.85
CA ALA A 73 30.37 -7.37 -14.45
C ALA A 73 29.27 -7.87 -13.50
N ASP A 74 28.03 -7.88 -13.99
CA ASP A 74 26.77 -8.21 -13.30
C ASP A 74 26.91 -9.36 -12.28
N GLY A 75 27.33 -9.00 -11.07
CA GLY A 75 27.22 -9.88 -9.93
C GLY A 75 25.76 -9.95 -9.56
N LYS A 76 25.12 -11.09 -9.79
CA LYS A 76 23.76 -11.39 -9.31
C LYS A 76 23.60 -10.88 -7.88
N TRP A 77 22.79 -9.85 -7.68
CA TRP A 77 22.60 -9.29 -6.35
C TRP A 77 21.88 -10.31 -5.45
N VAL A 78 22.39 -10.45 -4.24
CA VAL A 78 21.83 -11.30 -3.19
C VAL A 78 21.63 -10.45 -1.95
N HIS A 79 20.44 -10.57 -1.38
CA HIS A 79 20.08 -9.93 -0.12
C HIS A 79 21.04 -10.31 1.02
N GLN A 80 21.39 -9.33 1.84
CA GLN A 80 22.48 -9.43 2.81
C GLN A 80 21.99 -9.85 4.20
N SER A 81 20.74 -9.54 4.59
CA SER A 81 20.19 -9.98 5.88
C SER A 81 19.45 -11.31 5.85
N GLU A 82 19.34 -11.94 7.03
CA GLU A 82 18.53 -13.14 7.23
C GLU A 82 17.04 -12.81 7.08
N TRP A 83 16.48 -13.14 5.91
CA TRP A 83 15.05 -13.02 5.64
C TRP A 83 14.34 -14.36 5.88
N ASN A 84 13.37 -14.36 6.80
CA ASN A 84 12.71 -15.58 7.28
C ASN A 84 11.58 -16.12 6.37
N TYR A 85 11.43 -15.61 5.16
CA TYR A 85 10.32 -15.96 4.28
C TYR A 85 10.82 -16.45 2.92
N ASP A 86 10.22 -15.97 1.85
CA ASP A 86 10.40 -16.51 0.50
C ASP A 86 11.29 -15.61 -0.35
N TRP A 87 11.71 -16.17 -1.48
CA TRP A 87 12.61 -15.55 -2.43
C TRP A 87 12.00 -15.55 -3.83
N LEU A 88 12.16 -14.43 -4.54
CA LEU A 88 11.69 -14.21 -5.90
C LEU A 88 12.88 -13.82 -6.77
N ASN A 89 13.12 -14.56 -7.85
CA ASN A 89 14.05 -14.12 -8.88
C ASN A 89 13.34 -13.10 -9.80
N TYR A 90 13.80 -11.86 -9.78
CA TYR A 90 13.25 -10.76 -10.56
C TYR A 90 14.36 -10.08 -11.36
N ASN A 91 14.32 -10.21 -12.68
CA ASN A 91 15.27 -9.58 -13.60
C ASN A 91 16.76 -9.78 -13.23
N GLY A 92 17.10 -10.97 -12.73
CA GLY A 92 18.45 -11.32 -12.30
C GLY A 92 18.66 -11.22 -10.79
N ASP A 93 17.89 -10.41 -10.07
CA ASP A 93 18.05 -10.19 -8.63
C ASP A 93 17.26 -11.22 -7.80
N MET A 94 17.83 -11.65 -6.68
CA MET A 94 17.16 -12.53 -5.71
C MET A 94 16.49 -11.70 -4.60
N LEU A 95 15.24 -11.29 -4.85
CA LEU A 95 14.47 -10.43 -3.94
C LEU A 95 13.82 -11.24 -2.81
N ALA A 96 13.91 -10.72 -1.59
CA ALA A 96 13.31 -11.31 -0.40
C ALA A 96 11.89 -10.75 -0.19
N PHE A 97 10.91 -11.64 -0.04
CA PHE A 97 9.50 -11.25 0.07
C PHE A 97 8.70 -12.18 1.00
N ARG A 98 7.51 -11.74 1.41
CA ARG A 98 6.52 -12.55 2.12
C ARG A 98 5.34 -12.76 1.20
N VAL A 99 4.87 -14.00 1.10
CA VAL A 99 3.68 -14.31 0.31
C VAL A 99 2.45 -13.67 0.97
N PRO A 100 1.73 -12.77 0.28
CA PRO A 100 0.51 -12.17 0.81
C PRO A 100 -0.59 -13.22 0.91
N HIS A 101 -1.37 -13.17 1.99
CA HIS A 101 -2.59 -13.97 2.11
C HIS A 101 -3.70 -13.42 1.21
N GLN A 102 -4.72 -14.24 0.93
CA GLN A 102 -5.80 -13.88 -0.01
C GLN A 102 -6.49 -12.56 0.37
N ASN A 103 -6.80 -12.32 1.64
CA ASN A 103 -7.44 -11.07 2.06
C ASN A 103 -6.58 -9.82 1.79
N ALA A 104 -5.24 -9.91 1.83
CA ALA A 104 -4.36 -8.79 1.54
C ALA A 104 -4.39 -8.45 0.04
N LEU A 105 -4.43 -9.48 -0.81
CA LEU A 105 -4.60 -9.33 -2.25
C LEU A 105 -5.96 -8.73 -2.60
N THR A 106 -7.04 -9.23 -1.98
CA THR A 106 -8.39 -8.68 -2.16
C THR A 106 -8.47 -7.22 -1.71
N ALA A 107 -7.88 -6.88 -0.56
CA ALA A 107 -7.87 -5.51 -0.06
C ALA A 107 -7.14 -4.56 -1.02
N LEU A 108 -5.96 -4.97 -1.53
CA LEU A 108 -5.20 -4.17 -2.50
C LEU A 108 -5.99 -3.96 -3.80
N PHE A 109 -6.65 -5.01 -4.31
CA PHE A 109 -7.48 -4.92 -5.51
C PHE A 109 -8.70 -4.00 -5.31
N GLN A 110 -9.42 -4.17 -4.20
CA GLN A 110 -10.62 -3.38 -3.92
C GLN A 110 -10.30 -1.90 -3.68
N ALA A 111 -9.15 -1.60 -3.06
CA ALA A 111 -8.72 -0.22 -2.90
C ALA A 111 -8.58 0.49 -4.25
N GLY A 112 -8.02 -0.20 -5.25
CA GLY A 112 -7.90 0.32 -6.62
C GLY A 112 -9.23 0.70 -7.27
N GLN A 113 -10.33 0.06 -6.87
CA GLN A 113 -11.65 0.26 -7.47
C GLN A 113 -12.57 1.19 -6.67
N GLN A 114 -12.40 1.22 -5.34
CA GLN A 114 -13.38 1.81 -4.42
C GLN A 114 -12.84 2.97 -3.59
N CYS A 115 -11.52 3.16 -3.52
CA CYS A 115 -10.90 4.16 -2.65
C CYS A 115 -10.31 5.34 -3.42
N SER A 116 -10.06 6.44 -2.71
CA SER A 116 -9.39 7.61 -3.28
C SER A 116 -7.95 7.30 -3.69
N PRO A 117 -7.37 8.02 -4.67
CA PRO A 117 -5.99 7.83 -5.10
C PRO A 117 -4.97 7.93 -3.95
N GLU A 118 -5.19 8.82 -2.99
CA GLU A 118 -4.30 8.99 -1.83
C GLU A 118 -4.30 7.75 -0.94
N PHE A 119 -5.49 7.18 -0.68
CA PHE A 119 -5.61 5.95 0.09
C PHE A 119 -5.01 4.75 -0.66
N GLN A 120 -5.19 4.69 -1.98
CA GLN A 120 -4.58 3.65 -2.82
C GLN A 120 -3.04 3.70 -2.74
N ALA A 121 -2.45 4.89 -2.83
CA ALA A 121 -1.01 5.08 -2.71
C ALA A 121 -0.50 4.67 -1.32
N ASP A 122 -1.14 5.12 -0.24
CA ASP A 122 -0.77 4.75 1.13
C ASP A 122 -0.90 3.23 1.38
N LEU A 123 -1.99 2.61 0.92
CA LEU A 123 -2.17 1.17 1.07
C LEU A 123 -1.11 0.39 0.27
N THR A 124 -0.75 0.86 -0.92
CA THR A 124 0.30 0.24 -1.75
C THR A 124 1.65 0.31 -1.04
N VAL A 125 2.02 1.46 -0.48
CA VAL A 125 3.26 1.60 0.31
C VAL A 125 3.25 0.66 1.51
N LYS A 126 2.13 0.59 2.24
CA LYS A 126 1.97 -0.34 3.38
C LYS A 126 2.03 -1.80 2.94
N PHE A 127 1.50 -2.13 1.77
CA PHE A 127 1.56 -3.47 1.20
C PHE A 127 3.00 -3.86 0.88
N VAL A 128 3.73 -3.00 0.16
CA VAL A 128 5.14 -3.20 -0.20
C VAL A 128 5.99 -3.41 1.05
N LYS A 129 5.91 -2.49 2.04
CA LYS A 129 6.69 -2.58 3.29
C LYS A 129 6.42 -3.85 4.12
N ARG A 130 5.24 -4.46 3.99
CA ARG A 130 4.89 -5.68 4.73
C ARG A 130 5.34 -6.95 4.01
N HIS A 131 5.42 -6.92 2.68
CA HIS A 131 5.62 -8.10 1.86
C HIS A 131 6.96 -8.12 1.14
N ILE A 132 7.74 -7.05 1.16
CA ILE A 132 9.06 -7.00 0.53
C ILE A 132 10.05 -6.53 1.58
N SER A 133 11.23 -7.15 1.64
CA SER A 133 12.27 -6.70 2.57
C SER A 133 12.78 -5.31 2.19
N GLN A 134 13.27 -4.58 3.19
CA GLN A 134 13.77 -3.22 2.98
C GLN A 134 14.94 -3.20 1.96
N GLU A 135 15.89 -4.12 2.07
CA GLU A 135 17.01 -4.23 1.13
C GLU A 135 16.55 -4.54 -0.30
N SER A 136 15.50 -5.37 -0.47
CA SER A 136 14.95 -5.66 -1.80
C SER A 136 14.23 -4.44 -2.38
N ILE A 137 13.58 -3.63 -1.54
CA ILE A 137 12.97 -2.35 -1.96
C ILE A 137 14.07 -1.39 -2.43
N GLU A 138 15.13 -1.24 -1.64
CA GLU A 138 16.27 -0.36 -1.96
C GLU A 138 16.95 -0.78 -3.26
N ARG A 139 17.20 -2.09 -3.44
CA ARG A 139 17.77 -2.64 -4.67
C ARG A 139 16.91 -2.34 -5.89
N VAL A 140 15.59 -2.53 -5.79
CA VAL A 140 14.66 -2.23 -6.88
C VAL A 140 14.67 -0.73 -7.20
N LEU A 141 14.67 0.14 -6.19
CA LEU A 141 14.71 1.59 -6.40
C LEU A 141 16.02 2.06 -7.02
N GLU A 142 17.15 1.50 -6.60
CA GLU A 142 18.47 1.75 -7.19
C GLU A 142 18.47 1.39 -8.69
N ARG A 143 18.03 0.17 -9.03
CA ARG A 143 17.94 -0.30 -10.43
C ARG A 143 16.96 0.52 -11.27
N MET A 144 15.85 0.96 -10.69
CA MET A 144 14.91 1.88 -11.36
C MET A 144 15.48 3.28 -11.60
N SER A 145 16.45 3.71 -10.80
CA SER A 145 17.08 5.04 -10.94
C SER A 145 18.18 5.08 -11.98
N ASP A 146 18.70 3.92 -12.38
CA ASP A 146 19.68 3.76 -13.43
C ASP A 146 19.01 3.79 -14.82
N PRO A 147 19.25 4.84 -15.65
CA PRO A 147 18.67 4.92 -16.99
C PRO A 147 19.25 3.90 -17.96
N ASP A 148 20.41 3.31 -17.67
CA ASP A 148 21.11 2.36 -18.55
C ASP A 148 20.76 0.90 -18.22
N ASP A 149 20.03 0.65 -17.13
CA ASP A 149 19.53 -0.68 -16.79
C ASP A 149 18.32 -1.07 -17.64
N GLU A 150 18.58 -1.65 -18.82
CA GLU A 150 17.56 -2.13 -19.75
C GLU A 150 16.54 -3.07 -19.08
N ALA A 151 16.96 -3.89 -18.11
CA ALA A 151 16.08 -4.88 -17.49
C ALA A 151 14.98 -4.25 -16.63
N TYR A 152 15.20 -3.04 -16.11
CA TYR A 152 14.23 -2.30 -15.30
C TYR A 152 13.54 -1.19 -16.10
N THR A 153 14.25 -0.54 -17.04
CA THR A 153 13.67 0.50 -17.90
C THR A 153 12.69 -0.06 -18.94
N SER A 154 12.87 -1.31 -19.39
CA SER A 154 11.99 -1.92 -20.41
C SER A 154 10.66 -2.47 -19.85
N VAL A 155 10.41 -2.37 -18.53
CA VAL A 155 9.23 -2.98 -17.90
C VAL A 155 7.97 -2.18 -18.20
N VAL A 156 7.17 -2.69 -19.14
CA VAL A 156 5.88 -2.09 -19.55
C VAL A 156 4.90 -2.07 -18.37
N GLY A 157 4.34 -0.89 -18.07
CA GLY A 157 3.41 -0.70 -16.94
C GLY A 157 4.11 -0.43 -15.60
N GLY A 158 5.44 -0.31 -15.61
CA GLY A 158 6.25 0.04 -14.45
C GLY A 158 6.66 -1.17 -13.61
N VAL A 159 7.86 -1.09 -13.05
CA VAL A 159 8.50 -2.16 -12.26
C VAL A 159 7.64 -2.60 -11.07
N TRP A 160 7.08 -1.65 -10.31
CA TRP A 160 6.24 -1.97 -9.15
C TRP A 160 4.98 -2.74 -9.54
N GLY A 161 4.33 -2.38 -10.65
CA GLY A 161 3.14 -3.07 -11.14
C GLY A 161 3.44 -4.53 -11.51
N ASP A 162 4.52 -4.75 -12.27
CA ASP A 162 4.94 -6.10 -12.66
C ASP A 162 5.39 -6.95 -11.45
N LEU A 163 6.20 -6.37 -10.56
CA LEU A 163 6.68 -7.05 -9.36
C LEU A 163 5.51 -7.48 -8.45
N LEU A 164 4.57 -6.57 -8.17
CA LEU A 164 3.41 -6.87 -7.34
C LEU A 164 2.51 -7.93 -7.99
N LYS A 165 2.36 -7.90 -9.32
CA LYS A 165 1.63 -8.92 -10.06
C LYS A 165 2.28 -10.30 -9.89
N ARG A 166 3.61 -10.42 -10.02
CA ARG A 166 4.32 -11.70 -9.81
C ARG A 166 4.15 -12.22 -8.38
N ILE A 167 4.25 -11.34 -7.39
CA ILE A 167 4.02 -11.70 -5.97
C ILE A 167 2.57 -12.18 -5.77
N ALA A 168 1.59 -11.51 -6.38
CA ALA A 168 0.19 -11.91 -6.32
C ALA A 168 -0.06 -13.26 -6.99
N GLU A 169 0.58 -13.57 -8.12
CA GLU A 169 0.50 -14.88 -8.78
C GLU A 169 1.05 -16.00 -7.88
N ILE A 170 2.15 -15.75 -7.17
CA ILE A 170 2.70 -16.71 -6.20
C ILE A 170 1.73 -16.89 -5.00
N GLY A 171 1.18 -15.79 -4.49
CA GLY A 171 0.17 -15.80 -3.43
C GLY A 171 -1.08 -16.58 -3.80
N GLY A 172 -1.60 -16.35 -5.01
CA GLY A 172 -2.75 -17.07 -5.53
C GLY A 172 -2.51 -18.58 -5.64
N LYS A 173 -1.35 -18.99 -6.17
CA LYS A 173 -0.98 -20.42 -6.27
C LYS A 173 -0.91 -21.09 -4.90
N ARG A 174 -0.37 -20.41 -3.88
CA ARG A 174 -0.34 -20.95 -2.50
C ARG A 174 -1.72 -21.02 -1.89
N ALA A 175 -2.55 -19.99 -2.06
CA ALA A 175 -3.92 -20.00 -1.55
C ALA A 175 -4.73 -21.17 -2.14
N VAL A 176 -4.58 -21.47 -3.44
CA VAL A 176 -5.21 -22.63 -4.06
C VAL A 176 -4.70 -23.94 -3.45
N LYS A 177 -3.38 -24.09 -3.31
CA LYS A 177 -2.79 -25.29 -2.69
C LYS A 177 -3.26 -25.50 -1.25
N ASP A 178 -3.37 -24.42 -0.48
CA ASP A 178 -3.85 -24.48 0.91
C ASP A 178 -5.33 -24.86 0.96
N ALA A 179 -6.15 -24.34 0.04
CA ALA A 179 -7.56 -24.72 -0.09
C ALA A 179 -7.72 -26.21 -0.46
N GLU A 180 -6.92 -26.72 -1.40
CA GLU A 180 -6.90 -28.13 -1.76
C GLU A 180 -6.47 -29.03 -0.59
N ALA A 181 -5.45 -28.61 0.18
CA ALA A 181 -5.01 -29.33 1.36
C ALA A 181 -6.10 -29.39 2.45
N LEU A 182 -6.82 -28.28 2.67
CA LEU A 182 -7.96 -28.24 3.59
C LEU A 182 -9.09 -29.17 3.12
N LEU A 183 -9.41 -29.20 1.83
CA LEU A 183 -10.40 -30.13 1.27
C LEU A 183 -9.96 -31.59 1.38
N ALA A 184 -8.67 -31.90 1.23
CA ALA A 184 -8.14 -33.25 1.41
C ALA A 184 -8.26 -33.74 2.86
N VAL A 185 -8.04 -32.84 3.83
CA VAL A 185 -8.27 -33.12 5.26
C VAL A 185 -9.76 -33.32 5.55
N GLN A 186 -10.63 -32.45 5.04
CA GLN A 186 -12.08 -32.55 5.25
C GLN A 186 -12.71 -33.78 4.60
N SER A 187 -12.20 -34.21 3.44
CA SER A 187 -12.66 -35.41 2.74
C SER A 187 -12.05 -36.72 3.27
N GLY A 188 -11.24 -36.66 4.34
CA GLY A 188 -10.62 -37.83 4.96
C GLY A 188 -9.55 -38.52 4.10
N LYS A 189 -9.12 -37.90 2.99
CA LYS A 189 -8.06 -38.42 2.11
C LYS A 189 -6.65 -38.20 2.66
N ALA A 190 -6.48 -37.29 3.61
CA ALA A 190 -5.22 -37.08 4.31
C ALA A 190 -5.19 -37.88 5.64
N LYS A 191 -5.03 -39.20 5.56
CA LYS A 191 -4.64 -40.04 6.71
C LYS A 191 -3.78 -41.22 6.27
N ALA A 192 -2.47 -41.01 6.30
CA ALA A 192 -1.41 -41.90 6.82
C ALA A 192 -0.05 -41.29 6.43
#